data_AF-A0A7C3S0A4-F1
#
_entry.id   AF-A0A7C3S0A4-F1
#
_cell.length_a   1.000
_cell.length_b   1.000
_cell.length_c   1.000
_cell.angle_alpha   90.00
_cell.angle_beta   90.00
_cell.angle_gamma   90.00
#
_symmetry.space_group_name_H-M   'P 1'
#
loop_
_entity.id
_entity.type
_entity.pdbx_description
1 polymer ?
#
loop_
_entity_poly.entity_id
_entity_poly.type
_entity_poly.pdbx_seq_one_letter_code
_entity_poly.pdbx_strand_id
1 'polypeptide(L)'
;MRGMSRTKMGMLLGLACLLWGCATVEDVRILDSENRRLQSQMNVLLKDIEPLQKGMEGYRKEISKEITALQKEDILLRADLSAEIKKVQADLSAEMKKVQADFALRFEGLQSDFRNLTTGVEEYKDFIKKPSQEYLRELERLRERLETRLKALDDRGRALEEKNLALEERLKASEDRSKWLEERLKAFEERSRILEERSRTMEERFKGVDDKVVQFGSRQTDLEKRVAAREAREREPAAAPQPVTPAPEVKPSPPPVSSAELYKDALDTFERGDIEGARKKFEHFLQQYPNAERSNNAQFWLGETYYRQKNYERAVIEYQNVVTRYPEGEKVPDALYKQALAFLELKNKSAARALFNRLIERFPNSRLAEEAKKKLKTLK
;
A
#
# COMPACT_ATOMS: atom_id res chain seq x y z
N MET A 1 9.55 70.62 43.78
CA MET A 1 10.86 70.06 43.37
C MET A 1 10.63 69.13 42.19
N ARG A 2 10.35 69.64 40.98
CA ARG A 2 11.29 69.84 39.86
C ARG A 2 12.34 68.73 39.69
N GLY A 3 12.13 67.91 38.65
CA GLY A 3 13.16 67.57 37.67
C GLY A 3 14.33 66.71 38.17
N MET A 4 14.05 65.48 38.60
CA MET A 4 15.09 64.47 38.69
C MET A 4 15.21 63.78 37.33
N SER A 5 16.32 64.00 36.62
CA SER A 5 16.57 63.37 35.32
C SER A 5 16.58 61.85 35.46
N ARG A 6 16.18 61.11 34.40
CA ARG A 6 16.23 59.63 34.36
C ARG A 6 17.59 59.07 34.78
N THR A 7 18.67 59.80 34.52
CA THR A 7 20.04 59.50 34.96
C THR A 7 20.26 59.61 36.47
N LYS A 8 19.63 60.58 37.15
CA LYS A 8 19.70 60.72 38.62
C LYS A 8 18.82 59.71 39.34
N MET A 9 17.68 59.33 38.76
CA MET A 9 16.83 58.24 39.27
C MET A 9 17.54 56.88 39.13
N GLY A 10 18.23 56.64 38.01
CA GLY A 10 19.06 55.44 37.81
C GLY A 10 20.28 55.38 38.73
N MET A 11 20.92 56.52 39.03
CA MET A 11 22.01 56.58 40.02
C MET A 11 21.52 56.33 41.45
N LEU A 12 20.34 56.82 41.84
CA LEU A 12 19.75 56.59 43.17
C LEU A 12 19.27 55.14 43.35
N LEU A 13 18.72 54.52 42.30
CA LEU A 13 18.41 53.10 42.27
C LEU A 13 19.68 52.24 42.29
N GLY A 14 20.73 52.65 41.58
CA GLY A 14 22.04 52.00 41.63
C GLY A 14 22.73 52.12 43.00
N LEU A 15 22.62 53.26 43.67
CA LEU A 15 23.14 53.46 45.04
C LEU A 15 22.31 52.72 46.09
N ALA A 16 21.00 52.59 45.89
CA ALA A 16 20.13 51.80 46.76
C ALA A 16 20.41 50.29 46.64
N CYS A 17 20.73 49.79 45.43
CA CYS A 17 21.17 48.41 45.23
C CYS A 17 22.59 48.13 45.77
N LEU A 18 23.43 49.16 45.93
CA LEU A 18 24.75 49.03 46.57
C LEU A 18 24.69 49.03 48.10
N LEU A 19 23.61 49.58 48.69
CA LEU A 19 23.44 49.69 50.15
C LEU A 19 22.65 48.52 50.78
N TRP A 20 21.96 47.71 49.97
CA TRP A 20 21.39 46.42 50.41
C TRP A 20 21.87 45.33 49.46
N GLY A 21 22.85 44.55 49.94
CA GLY A 21 23.50 43.49 49.18
C GLY A 21 22.50 42.51 48.59
N CYS A 22 22.27 42.63 47.29
CA CYS A 22 21.34 41.80 46.54
C CYS A 22 21.82 41.76 45.09
N ALA A 23 22.12 40.55 44.60
CA ALA A 23 22.65 40.20 43.29
C ALA A 23 23.99 40.86 42.94
N THR A 24 25.07 40.07 42.98
CA THR A 24 26.33 40.51 42.38
C THR A 24 26.16 40.64 40.87
N VAL A 25 26.99 41.47 40.22
CA VAL A 25 27.03 41.58 38.74
C VAL A 25 27.21 40.19 38.09
N GLU A 26 27.83 39.26 38.82
CA GLU A 26 28.03 37.89 38.40
C GLU A 26 26.74 37.06 38.40
N ASP A 27 25.85 37.25 39.38
CA ASP A 27 24.55 36.58 39.43
C ASP A 27 23.64 37.00 38.27
N VAL A 28 23.66 38.30 37.94
CA VAL A 28 22.93 38.84 36.77
C VAL A 28 23.52 38.29 35.47
N ARG A 29 24.84 38.14 35.37
CA ARG A 29 25.50 37.54 34.20
C ARG A 29 25.19 36.06 34.05
N ILE A 30 25.12 35.31 35.14
CA ILE A 30 24.75 33.88 35.13
C ILE A 30 23.30 33.73 34.64
N LEU A 31 22.36 34.50 35.20
CA LEU A 31 20.96 34.53 34.76
C LEU A 31 20.82 34.90 33.28
N ASP A 32 21.52 35.93 32.84
CA ASP A 32 21.52 36.40 31.46
C ASP A 32 22.14 35.36 30.50
N SER A 33 23.19 34.65 30.94
CA SER A 33 23.78 33.52 30.19
C SER A 33 22.82 32.33 30.06
N GLU A 34 22.05 32.02 31.11
CA GLU A 34 21.08 30.94 31.09
C GLU A 34 19.81 31.31 30.31
N ASN A 35 19.38 32.58 30.34
CA ASN A 35 18.27 33.05 29.53
C ASN A 35 18.63 33.00 28.03
N ARG A 36 19.85 33.45 27.67
CA ARG A 36 20.39 33.25 26.32
C ARG A 36 20.45 31.78 25.93
N ARG A 37 20.82 30.89 26.86
CA ARG A 37 20.85 29.44 26.62
C ARG A 37 19.46 28.87 26.38
N LEU A 38 18.45 29.27 27.16
CA LEU A 38 17.06 28.81 26.98
C LEU A 38 16.46 29.34 25.68
N GLN A 39 16.69 30.61 25.33
CA GLN A 39 16.29 31.17 24.05
C GLN A 39 16.98 30.47 22.86
N SER A 40 18.26 30.13 23.01
CA SER A 40 18.97 29.32 22.02
C SER A 40 18.35 27.92 21.87
N GLN A 41 18.00 27.25 22.97
CA GLN A 41 17.33 25.94 22.93
C GLN A 41 15.94 26.01 22.30
N MET A 42 15.16 27.05 22.59
CA MET A 42 13.85 27.30 21.96
C MET A 42 13.98 27.54 20.45
N ASN A 43 14.98 28.33 20.03
CA ASN A 43 15.23 28.59 18.61
C ASN A 43 15.68 27.34 17.85
N VAL A 44 16.47 26.47 18.48
CA VAL A 44 16.83 25.17 17.90
C VAL A 44 15.59 24.29 17.71
N LEU A 45 14.72 24.19 18.73
CA LEU A 45 13.48 23.42 18.62
C LEU A 45 12.53 23.96 17.55
N LEU A 46 12.37 25.28 17.44
CA LEU A 46 11.58 25.90 16.38
C LEU A 46 12.12 25.58 14.98
N LYS A 47 13.45 25.56 14.84
CA LYS A 47 14.13 25.20 13.59
C LYS A 47 13.92 23.73 13.22
N ASP A 48 13.69 22.85 14.19
CA ASP A 48 13.39 21.43 13.97
C ASP A 48 11.92 21.16 13.61
N ILE A 49 10.99 22.05 13.98
CA ILE A 49 9.55 21.94 13.70
C ILE A 49 9.22 22.22 12.23
N GLU A 50 9.81 23.25 11.63
CA GLU A 50 9.59 23.62 10.22
C GLU A 50 9.81 22.46 9.23
N PRO A 51 10.95 21.74 9.27
CA PRO A 51 11.18 20.62 8.35
C PRO A 51 10.24 19.44 8.63
N LEU A 52 9.80 19.22 9.88
CA LEU A 52 8.81 18.20 10.22
C LEU A 52 7.43 18.53 9.64
N GLN A 53 6.97 19.78 9.78
CA GLN A 53 5.71 20.25 9.19
C GLN A 53 5.72 20.15 7.66
N LYS A 54 6.83 20.57 7.04
CA LYS A 54 7.03 20.46 5.59
C LYS A 54 7.09 19.01 5.11
N GLY A 55 7.70 18.12 5.90
CA GLY A 55 7.68 16.69 5.67
C GLY A 55 6.27 16.10 5.73
N MET A 56 5.48 16.49 6.73
CA MET A 56 4.07 16.08 6.86
C MET A 56 3.21 16.55 5.69
N GLU A 57 3.40 17.79 5.21
CA GLU A 57 2.72 18.27 4.00
C GLU A 57 3.12 17.48 2.75
N GLY A 58 4.39 17.07 2.64
CA GLY A 58 4.87 16.19 1.59
C GLY A 58 4.14 14.85 1.59
N TYR A 59 4.12 14.17 2.74
CA TYR A 59 3.39 12.91 2.90
C TYR A 59 1.89 13.07 2.64
N ARG A 60 1.27 14.16 3.10
CA ARG A 60 -0.15 14.44 2.87
C ARG A 60 -0.46 14.58 1.37
N LYS A 61 0.40 15.26 0.61
CA LYS A 61 0.26 15.40 -0.84
C LYS A 61 0.44 14.07 -1.57
N GLU A 62 1.37 13.25 -1.13
CA GLU A 62 1.67 11.95 -1.75
C GLU A 62 0.53 10.95 -1.51
N ILE A 63 0.04 10.87 -0.27
CA ILE A 63 -1.16 10.10 0.09
C ILE A 63 -2.37 10.60 -0.70
N SER A 64 -2.57 11.92 -0.79
CA SER A 64 -3.69 12.47 -1.56
C SER A 64 -3.60 12.03 -3.02
N LYS A 65 -2.42 12.07 -3.65
CA LYS A 65 -2.23 11.62 -5.03
C LYS A 65 -2.53 10.12 -5.20
N GLU A 66 -2.05 9.27 -4.30
CA GLU A 66 -2.33 7.83 -4.36
C GLU A 66 -3.82 7.53 -4.19
N ILE A 67 -4.49 8.20 -3.25
CA ILE A 67 -5.94 8.05 -3.06
C ILE A 67 -6.69 8.44 -4.34
N THR A 68 -6.35 9.57 -4.99
CA THR A 68 -7.01 9.97 -6.22
C THR A 68 -6.73 9.00 -7.38
N ALA A 69 -5.52 8.45 -7.45
CA ALA A 69 -5.16 7.45 -8.45
C ALA A 69 -5.96 6.16 -8.27
N LEU A 70 -6.05 5.66 -7.03
CA LEU A 70 -6.82 4.47 -6.68
C LEU A 70 -8.33 4.67 -6.90
N GLN A 71 -8.87 5.83 -6.55
CA GLN A 71 -10.27 6.18 -6.83
C GLN A 71 -10.55 6.18 -8.34
N LYS A 72 -9.63 6.69 -9.15
CA LYS A 72 -9.76 6.66 -10.61
C LYS A 72 -9.72 5.24 -11.16
N GLU A 73 -8.85 4.39 -10.62
CA GLU A 73 -8.76 2.98 -11.01
C GLU A 73 -10.02 2.20 -10.62
N ASP A 74 -10.59 2.44 -9.42
CA ASP A 74 -11.85 1.84 -8.98
C ASP A 74 -13.03 2.27 -9.87
N ILE A 75 -13.11 3.55 -10.26
CA ILE A 75 -14.15 4.04 -11.18
C ILE A 75 -14.05 3.34 -12.54
N LEU A 76 -12.84 3.21 -13.10
CA LEU A 76 -12.62 2.53 -14.38
C LEU A 76 -13.00 1.05 -14.28
N LEU A 77 -12.56 0.37 -13.22
CA LEU A 77 -12.85 -1.05 -13.02
C LEU A 77 -14.35 -1.32 -12.84
N ARG A 78 -15.06 -0.45 -12.11
CA ARG A 78 -16.53 -0.53 -11.96
C ARG A 78 -17.25 -0.29 -13.28
N ALA A 79 -16.75 0.64 -14.11
CA ALA A 79 -17.32 0.89 -15.43
C ALA A 79 -17.14 -0.33 -16.34
N ASP A 80 -15.94 -0.93 -16.37
CA ASP A 80 -15.67 -2.15 -17.14
C ASP A 80 -16.55 -3.31 -16.67
N LEU A 81 -16.63 -3.55 -15.35
CA LEU A 81 -17.48 -4.59 -14.79
C LEU A 81 -18.97 -4.38 -15.13
N SER A 82 -19.46 -3.14 -15.06
CA SER A 82 -20.83 -2.77 -15.43
C SER A 82 -21.11 -3.03 -16.91
N ALA A 83 -20.17 -2.71 -17.79
CA ALA A 83 -20.27 -2.98 -19.21
C ALA A 83 -20.32 -4.49 -19.50
N GLU A 84 -19.45 -5.28 -18.84
CA GLU A 84 -19.42 -6.74 -18.97
C GLU A 84 -20.73 -7.37 -18.48
N ILE A 85 -21.27 -6.93 -17.33
CA ILE A 85 -22.55 -7.39 -16.78
C ILE A 85 -23.69 -7.10 -17.76
N LYS A 86 -23.75 -5.88 -18.31
CA LYS A 86 -24.76 -5.51 -19.31
C LYS A 86 -24.68 -6.38 -20.56
N LYS A 87 -23.46 -6.67 -21.02
CA LYS A 87 -23.24 -7.56 -22.17
C LYS A 87 -23.74 -8.97 -21.89
N VAL A 88 -23.38 -9.54 -20.73
CA VAL A 88 -23.86 -10.87 -20.30
C VAL A 88 -25.38 -10.90 -20.17
N GLN A 89 -26.00 -9.87 -19.59
CA GLN A 89 -27.46 -9.77 -19.50
C GLN A 89 -28.13 -9.67 -20.87
N ALA A 90 -27.56 -8.88 -21.79
CA ALA A 90 -28.05 -8.77 -23.16
C ALA A 90 -27.97 -10.11 -23.89
N ASP A 91 -26.81 -10.78 -23.83
CA ASP A 91 -26.58 -12.09 -24.46
C ASP A 91 -27.53 -13.14 -23.89
N LEU A 92 -27.70 -13.19 -22.56
CA LEU A 92 -28.63 -14.11 -21.91
C LEU A 92 -30.09 -13.84 -22.31
N SER A 93 -30.49 -12.56 -22.39
CA SER A 93 -31.85 -12.20 -22.79
C SER A 93 -32.13 -12.55 -24.26
N ALA A 94 -31.13 -12.40 -25.13
CA ALA A 94 -31.23 -12.75 -26.55
C ALA A 94 -31.35 -14.27 -26.70
N GLU A 95 -30.58 -15.04 -25.94
CA GLU A 95 -30.67 -16.50 -25.91
C GLU A 95 -32.01 -16.99 -25.36
N MET A 96 -32.50 -16.42 -24.25
CA MET A 96 -33.82 -16.76 -23.73
C MET A 96 -34.93 -16.52 -24.75
N LYS A 97 -34.87 -15.39 -25.49
CA LYS A 97 -35.83 -15.12 -26.57
C LYS A 97 -35.74 -16.13 -27.71
N LYS A 98 -34.53 -16.55 -28.11
CA LYS A 98 -34.35 -17.60 -29.12
C LYS A 98 -34.93 -18.92 -28.65
N VAL A 99 -34.66 -19.33 -27.41
CA VAL A 99 -35.19 -20.56 -26.82
C VAL A 99 -36.72 -20.52 -26.75
N GLN A 100 -37.30 -19.38 -26.34
CA GLN A 100 -38.76 -19.20 -26.32
C GLN A 100 -39.37 -19.30 -27.72
N ALA A 101 -38.76 -18.65 -28.72
CA ALA A 101 -39.24 -18.72 -30.11
C ALA A 101 -39.15 -20.14 -30.69
N ASP A 102 -38.02 -20.84 -30.46
CA ASP A 102 -37.83 -22.24 -30.86
C ASP A 102 -38.85 -23.15 -30.17
N PHE A 103 -39.14 -22.94 -28.89
CA PHE A 103 -40.15 -23.72 -28.17
C PHE A 103 -41.56 -23.46 -28.71
N ALA A 104 -41.91 -22.20 -29.00
CA ALA A 104 -43.20 -21.85 -29.57
C ALA A 104 -43.42 -22.54 -30.93
N LEU A 105 -42.43 -22.49 -31.84
CA LEU A 105 -42.50 -23.17 -33.13
C LEU A 105 -42.64 -24.69 -32.99
N ARG A 106 -41.92 -25.31 -32.05
CA ARG A 106 -42.04 -26.75 -31.77
C ARG A 106 -43.41 -27.11 -31.21
N PHE A 107 -43.95 -26.27 -30.33
CA PHE A 107 -45.26 -26.48 -29.74
C PHE A 107 -46.38 -26.38 -30.78
N GLU A 108 -46.30 -25.40 -31.69
CA GLU A 108 -47.22 -25.28 -32.83
C GLU A 108 -47.11 -26.49 -33.77
N GLY A 109 -45.89 -26.94 -34.06
CA GLY A 109 -45.65 -28.15 -34.86
C GLY A 109 -46.27 -29.39 -34.21
N LEU A 110 -46.07 -29.56 -32.90
CA LEU A 110 -46.64 -30.68 -32.14
C LEU A 110 -48.16 -30.61 -32.08
N GLN A 111 -48.74 -29.42 -31.89
CA GLN A 111 -50.20 -29.23 -31.92
C GLN A 111 -50.80 -29.56 -33.29
N SER A 112 -50.11 -29.19 -34.38
CA SER A 112 -50.52 -29.53 -35.74
C SER A 112 -50.46 -31.04 -35.97
N ASP A 113 -49.36 -31.68 -35.58
CA ASP A 113 -49.20 -33.13 -35.67
C ASP A 113 -50.27 -33.86 -34.84
N PHE A 114 -50.57 -33.37 -33.64
CA PHE A 114 -51.61 -33.92 -32.78
C PHE A 114 -53.01 -33.76 -33.37
N ARG A 115 -53.38 -32.57 -33.89
CA ARG A 115 -54.65 -32.37 -34.59
C ARG A 115 -54.80 -33.33 -35.77
N ASN A 116 -53.76 -33.45 -36.59
CA ASN A 116 -53.76 -34.35 -37.74
C ASN A 116 -53.88 -35.82 -37.31
N LEU A 117 -53.32 -36.19 -36.16
CA LEU A 117 -53.46 -37.53 -35.58
C LEU A 117 -54.90 -37.78 -35.12
N THR A 118 -55.49 -36.82 -34.40
CA THR A 118 -56.90 -36.89 -33.96
C THR A 118 -57.84 -37.03 -35.16
N THR A 119 -57.64 -36.24 -36.22
CA THR A 119 -58.41 -36.35 -37.47
C THR A 119 -58.21 -37.71 -38.14
N GLY A 120 -56.98 -38.24 -38.17
CA GLY A 120 -56.73 -39.59 -38.71
C GLY A 120 -57.41 -40.70 -37.89
N VAL A 121 -57.52 -40.53 -36.57
CA VAL A 121 -58.25 -41.46 -35.68
C VAL A 121 -59.77 -41.34 -35.89
N GLU A 122 -60.28 -40.14 -36.17
CA GLU A 122 -61.69 -39.91 -36.50
C GLU A 122 -62.05 -40.52 -37.86
N GLU A 123 -61.20 -40.36 -38.88
CA GLU A 123 -61.32 -41.01 -40.18
C GLU A 123 -61.27 -42.55 -40.04
N TYR A 124 -60.42 -43.07 -39.14
CA TYR A 124 -60.36 -44.50 -38.83
C TYR A 124 -61.70 -45.03 -38.28
N LYS A 125 -62.45 -44.21 -37.54
CA LYS A 125 -63.77 -44.58 -36.99
C LYS A 125 -64.83 -44.73 -38.09
N ASP A 126 -64.75 -43.94 -39.15
CA ASP A 126 -65.61 -44.06 -40.33
C ASP A 126 -65.16 -45.19 -41.28
N PHE A 127 -63.88 -45.55 -41.26
CA PHE A 127 -63.25 -46.59 -42.06
C PHE A 127 -63.70 -48.03 -41.72
N ILE A 128 -64.17 -48.28 -40.48
CA ILE A 128 -64.69 -49.59 -40.03
C ILE A 128 -65.90 -50.07 -40.87
N LYS A 129 -66.46 -49.21 -41.74
CA LYS A 129 -67.66 -49.48 -42.55
C LYS A 129 -67.41 -49.97 -43.99
N LYS A 130 -66.17 -50.18 -44.48
CA LYS A 130 -65.83 -50.44 -45.91
C LYS A 130 -65.37 -51.89 -46.27
N PRO A 131 -65.43 -52.33 -47.56
CA PRO A 131 -65.12 -53.71 -48.02
C PRO A 131 -63.61 -54.06 -48.12
N SER A 132 -63.26 -55.35 -48.13
CA SER A 132 -61.95 -55.91 -47.75
C SER A 132 -60.74 -55.67 -48.68
N GLN A 133 -60.89 -55.54 -50.00
CA GLN A 133 -59.74 -55.36 -50.92
C GLN A 133 -59.22 -53.91 -50.97
N GLU A 134 -60.10 -52.94 -50.78
CA GLU A 134 -59.75 -51.51 -50.69
C GLU A 134 -59.03 -51.23 -49.35
N TYR A 135 -59.43 -51.96 -48.32
CA TYR A 135 -58.82 -51.99 -46.99
C TYR A 135 -57.29 -52.23 -47.00
N LEU A 136 -56.82 -53.20 -47.81
CA LEU A 136 -55.40 -53.56 -47.88
C LEU A 136 -54.52 -52.47 -48.54
N ARG A 137 -54.99 -51.87 -49.65
CA ARG A 137 -54.26 -50.80 -50.34
C ARG A 137 -54.20 -49.52 -49.51
N GLU A 138 -55.27 -49.22 -48.78
CA GLU A 138 -55.30 -48.06 -47.88
C GLU A 138 -54.44 -48.29 -46.63
N LEU A 139 -54.39 -49.51 -46.08
CA LEU A 139 -53.47 -49.87 -45.00
C LEU A 139 -52.00 -49.71 -45.39
N GLU A 140 -51.61 -50.11 -46.60
CA GLU A 140 -50.23 -49.91 -47.08
C GLU A 140 -49.87 -48.43 -47.19
N ARG A 141 -50.75 -47.60 -47.76
CA ARG A 141 -50.54 -46.14 -47.83
C ARG A 141 -50.49 -45.47 -46.45
N LEU A 142 -51.24 -46.00 -45.50
CA LEU A 142 -51.27 -45.47 -44.13
C LEU A 142 -50.00 -45.86 -43.37
N ARG A 143 -49.56 -47.10 -43.54
CA ARG A 143 -48.27 -47.59 -43.03
C ARG A 143 -47.11 -46.75 -43.58
N GLU A 144 -47.06 -46.50 -44.88
CA GLU A 144 -46.00 -45.71 -45.51
C GLU A 144 -45.98 -44.26 -45.01
N ARG A 145 -47.16 -43.65 -44.80
CA ARG A 145 -47.30 -42.34 -44.14
C ARG A 145 -46.82 -42.35 -42.70
N LEU A 146 -47.15 -43.39 -41.93
CA LEU A 146 -46.69 -43.54 -40.54
C LEU A 146 -45.18 -43.74 -40.46
N GLU A 147 -44.58 -44.56 -41.33
CA GLU A 147 -43.13 -44.76 -41.40
C GLU A 147 -42.40 -43.45 -41.73
N THR A 148 -42.93 -42.67 -42.69
CA THR A 148 -42.37 -41.35 -43.04
C THR A 148 -42.43 -40.38 -41.85
N ARG A 149 -43.54 -40.39 -41.09
CA ARG A 149 -43.70 -39.56 -39.88
C ARG A 149 -42.81 -40.00 -38.74
N LEU A 150 -42.65 -41.31 -38.53
CA LEU A 150 -41.75 -41.86 -37.52
C LEU A 150 -40.32 -41.39 -37.79
N LYS A 151 -39.89 -41.46 -39.05
CA LYS A 151 -38.56 -40.98 -39.47
C LYS A 151 -38.37 -39.49 -39.23
N ALA A 152 -39.39 -38.67 -39.51
CA ALA A 152 -39.34 -37.24 -39.24
C ALA A 152 -39.28 -36.92 -37.73
N LEU A 153 -39.94 -37.73 -36.88
CA LEU A 153 -39.84 -37.61 -35.43
C LEU A 153 -38.44 -38.02 -34.92
N ASP A 154 -37.86 -39.08 -35.46
CA ASP A 154 -36.50 -39.52 -35.12
C ASP A 154 -35.44 -38.49 -35.52
N ASP A 155 -35.59 -37.85 -36.69
CA ASP A 155 -34.72 -36.75 -37.13
C ASP A 155 -34.85 -35.53 -36.19
N ARG A 156 -36.07 -35.20 -35.75
CA ARG A 156 -36.30 -34.14 -34.76
C ARG A 156 -35.72 -34.49 -33.39
N GLY A 157 -35.81 -35.75 -32.97
CA GLY A 157 -35.20 -36.27 -31.74
C GLY A 157 -33.68 -36.10 -31.74
N ARG A 158 -33.02 -36.49 -32.82
CA ARG A 158 -31.56 -36.29 -32.97
C ARG A 158 -31.16 -34.82 -32.96
N ALA A 159 -31.91 -33.95 -33.65
CA ALA A 159 -31.65 -32.52 -33.63
C ALA A 159 -31.89 -31.88 -32.25
N LEU A 160 -32.77 -32.46 -31.42
CA LEU A 160 -32.96 -32.06 -30.03
C LEU A 160 -31.77 -32.46 -29.15
N GLU A 161 -31.25 -33.68 -29.33
CA GLU A 161 -30.09 -34.17 -28.60
C GLU A 161 -28.83 -33.35 -28.91
N GLU A 162 -28.55 -33.06 -30.18
CA GLU A 162 -27.42 -32.20 -30.57
C GLU A 162 -27.51 -30.80 -29.95
N LYS A 163 -28.72 -30.22 -29.91
CA LYS A 163 -28.95 -28.92 -29.29
C LYS A 163 -28.82 -28.98 -27.76
N ASN A 164 -29.23 -30.06 -27.11
CA ASN A 164 -29.03 -30.25 -25.67
C ASN A 164 -27.54 -30.33 -25.33
N LEU A 165 -26.75 -31.07 -26.11
CA LEU A 165 -25.29 -31.11 -25.96
C LEU A 165 -24.67 -29.71 -26.10
N ALA A 166 -25.10 -28.92 -27.09
CA ALA A 166 -24.63 -27.55 -27.25
C ALA A 166 -25.02 -26.64 -26.07
N LEU A 167 -26.20 -26.82 -25.47
CA LEU A 167 -26.61 -26.08 -24.27
C LEU A 167 -25.79 -26.48 -23.05
N GLU A 168 -25.48 -27.77 -22.88
CA GLU A 168 -24.63 -28.27 -21.79
C GLU A 168 -23.21 -27.69 -21.87
N GLU A 169 -22.61 -27.62 -23.07
CA GLU A 169 -21.31 -26.98 -23.26
C GLU A 169 -21.33 -25.49 -22.89
N ARG A 170 -22.40 -24.79 -23.27
CA ARG A 170 -22.57 -23.37 -22.93
C ARG A 170 -22.80 -23.14 -21.44
N LEU A 171 -23.52 -24.04 -20.78
CA LEU A 171 -23.71 -24.01 -19.33
C LEU A 171 -22.35 -24.16 -18.64
N LYS A 172 -21.56 -25.16 -19.06
CA LYS A 172 -20.21 -25.38 -18.53
C LYS A 172 -19.29 -24.17 -18.73
N ALA A 173 -19.32 -23.55 -19.92
CA ALA A 173 -18.57 -22.32 -20.18
C ALA A 173 -19.05 -21.13 -19.31
N SER A 174 -20.34 -21.10 -18.95
CA SER A 174 -20.86 -20.11 -18.00
C SER A 174 -20.40 -20.38 -16.57
N GLU A 175 -20.38 -21.63 -16.14
CA GLU A 175 -19.88 -22.02 -14.82
C GLU A 175 -18.39 -21.71 -14.66
N ASP A 176 -17.58 -21.96 -15.69
CA ASP A 176 -16.15 -21.63 -15.68
C ASP A 176 -15.92 -20.11 -15.59
N ARG A 177 -16.76 -19.30 -16.26
CA ARG A 177 -16.74 -17.84 -16.12
C ARG A 177 -17.11 -17.38 -14.71
N SER A 178 -18.13 -18.00 -14.09
CA SER A 178 -18.50 -17.69 -12.70
C SER A 178 -17.36 -18.01 -11.73
N LYS A 179 -16.70 -19.16 -11.87
CA LYS A 179 -15.54 -19.52 -11.05
C LYS A 179 -14.40 -18.52 -11.21
N TRP A 180 -14.10 -18.10 -12.44
CA TRP A 180 -13.08 -17.07 -12.69
C TRP A 180 -13.43 -15.73 -12.02
N LEU A 181 -14.71 -15.31 -12.07
CA LEU A 181 -15.16 -14.10 -11.37
C LEU A 181 -15.01 -14.21 -9.86
N GLU A 182 -15.33 -15.37 -9.27
CA GLU A 182 -15.14 -15.63 -7.84
C GLU A 182 -13.66 -15.55 -7.42
N GLU A 183 -12.74 -16.10 -8.22
CA GLU A 183 -11.30 -15.97 -7.95
C GLU A 183 -10.83 -14.51 -8.00
N ARG A 184 -11.34 -13.74 -8.97
CA ARG A 184 -11.05 -12.31 -9.09
C ARG A 184 -11.59 -11.51 -7.90
N LEU A 185 -12.79 -11.85 -7.42
CA LEU A 185 -13.38 -11.23 -6.24
C LEU A 185 -12.53 -11.50 -4.99
N LYS A 186 -12.09 -12.76 -4.78
CA LYS A 186 -11.18 -13.11 -3.68
C LYS A 186 -9.86 -12.34 -3.74
N ALA A 187 -9.29 -12.18 -4.94
CA ALA A 187 -8.07 -11.39 -5.13
C ALA A 187 -8.29 -9.90 -4.81
N PHE A 188 -9.48 -9.37 -5.09
CA PHE A 188 -9.85 -7.99 -4.76
C PHE A 188 -10.09 -7.79 -3.26
N GLU A 189 -10.76 -8.75 -2.60
CA GLU A 189 -10.95 -8.75 -1.15
C GLU A 189 -9.62 -8.78 -0.41
N GLU A 190 -8.66 -9.60 -0.86
CA GLU A 190 -7.33 -9.65 -0.26
C GLU A 190 -6.56 -8.34 -0.45
N ARG A 191 -6.68 -7.70 -1.62
CA ARG A 191 -6.10 -6.36 -1.84
C ARG A 191 -6.73 -5.31 -0.94
N SER A 192 -8.04 -5.34 -0.78
CA SER A 192 -8.77 -4.43 0.12
C SER A 192 -8.32 -4.62 1.57
N ARG A 193 -8.18 -5.88 2.02
CA ARG A 193 -7.66 -6.20 3.35
C ARG A 193 -6.24 -5.67 3.58
N ILE A 194 -5.33 -5.85 2.61
CA ILE A 194 -3.97 -5.31 2.69
C ILE A 194 -3.99 -3.78 2.79
N LEU A 195 -4.89 -3.13 2.05
CA LEU A 195 -5.07 -1.68 2.12
C LEU A 195 -5.60 -1.23 3.48
N GLU A 196 -6.55 -1.93 4.06
CA GLU A 196 -7.05 -1.67 5.41
C GLU A 196 -5.94 -1.83 6.47
N GLU A 197 -5.12 -2.88 6.37
CA GLU A 197 -3.99 -3.11 7.29
C GLU A 197 -2.93 -2.00 7.15
N ARG A 198 -2.65 -1.57 5.92
CA ARG A 198 -1.78 -0.41 5.67
C ARG A 198 -2.36 0.89 6.24
N SER A 199 -3.66 1.12 6.09
CA SER A 199 -4.35 2.27 6.67
C SER A 199 -4.23 2.25 8.19
N ARG A 200 -4.47 1.10 8.82
CA ARG A 200 -4.35 0.92 10.27
C ARG A 200 -2.93 1.17 10.77
N THR A 201 -1.93 0.58 10.09
CA THR A 201 -0.51 0.82 10.40
C THR A 201 -0.17 2.31 10.28
N MET A 202 -0.77 2.99 9.31
CA MET A 202 -0.57 4.41 9.10
C MET A 202 -1.26 5.25 10.19
N GLU A 203 -2.46 4.88 10.63
CA GLU A 203 -3.15 5.50 11.77
C GLU A 203 -2.35 5.35 13.07
N GLU A 204 -1.74 4.20 13.31
CA GLU A 204 -0.84 3.99 14.46
C GLU A 204 0.39 4.90 14.40
N ARG A 205 0.96 5.08 13.20
CA ARG A 205 2.04 6.04 12.98
C ARG A 205 1.59 7.48 13.20
N PHE A 206 0.38 7.84 12.77
CA PHE A 206 -0.19 9.17 13.01
C PHE A 206 -0.42 9.41 14.51
N LYS A 207 -0.96 8.44 15.24
CA LYS A 207 -1.06 8.53 16.72
C LYS A 207 0.31 8.72 17.36
N GLY A 208 1.33 7.98 16.93
CA GLY A 208 2.69 8.15 17.45
C GLY A 208 3.31 9.52 17.12
N VAL A 209 2.86 10.17 16.05
CA VAL A 209 3.24 11.56 15.73
C VAL A 209 2.45 12.54 16.59
N ASP A 210 1.13 12.34 16.75
CA ASP A 210 0.29 13.17 17.62
C ASP A 210 0.77 13.12 19.07
N ASP A 211 1.12 11.94 19.60
CA ASP A 211 1.68 11.76 20.94
C ASP A 211 2.99 12.54 21.09
N LYS A 212 3.84 12.51 20.06
CA LYS A 212 5.07 13.32 20.04
C LYS A 212 4.75 14.81 20.00
N VAL A 213 3.78 15.25 19.21
CA VAL A 213 3.35 16.65 19.13
C VAL A 213 2.80 17.12 20.48
N VAL A 214 2.00 16.30 21.17
CA VAL A 214 1.51 16.58 22.54
C VAL A 214 2.67 16.60 23.54
N GLN A 215 3.64 15.69 23.43
CA GLN A 215 4.83 15.68 24.27
C GLN A 215 5.71 16.92 24.02
N PHE A 216 5.82 17.37 22.78
CA PHE A 216 6.52 18.61 22.43
C PHE A 216 5.77 19.84 22.94
N GLY A 217 4.44 19.89 22.79
CA GLY A 217 3.61 20.98 23.30
C GLY A 217 3.69 21.08 24.82
N SER A 218 3.60 19.97 25.56
CA SER A 218 3.76 19.96 27.02
C SER A 218 5.16 20.39 27.47
N ARG A 219 6.22 19.98 26.76
CA ARG A 219 7.58 20.50 26.99
C ARG A 219 7.66 22.00 26.74
N GLN A 220 7.04 22.49 25.67
CA GLN A 220 7.00 23.92 25.38
C GLN A 220 6.28 24.69 26.49
N THR A 221 5.11 24.21 26.95
CA THR A 221 4.36 24.85 28.05
C THR A 221 5.12 24.80 29.38
N ASP A 222 5.86 23.71 29.66
CA ASP A 222 6.72 23.61 30.84
C ASP A 222 7.89 24.61 30.77
N LEU A 223 8.52 24.75 29.59
CA LEU A 223 9.54 25.78 29.36
C LEU A 223 8.95 27.19 29.52
N GLU A 224 7.78 27.47 28.96
CA GLU A 224 7.09 28.77 29.10
C GLU A 224 6.76 29.06 30.56
N LYS A 225 6.28 28.08 31.32
CA LYS A 225 6.03 28.22 32.77
C LYS A 225 7.32 28.44 33.55
N ARG A 226 8.42 27.78 33.19
CA ARG A 226 9.73 27.97 33.83
C ARG A 226 10.31 29.35 33.54
N VAL A 227 10.13 29.86 32.33
CA VAL A 227 10.48 31.24 31.95
C VAL A 227 9.63 32.22 32.77
N ALA A 228 8.30 32.06 32.78
CA ALA A 228 7.39 32.93 33.53
C ALA A 228 7.61 32.89 35.06
N ALA A 229 7.87 31.71 35.64
CA ALA A 229 8.17 31.56 37.07
C ALA A 229 9.51 32.20 37.45
N ARG A 230 10.46 32.26 36.51
CA ARG A 230 11.75 32.90 36.71
C ARG A 230 11.65 34.42 36.58
N GLU A 231 10.88 34.91 35.61
CA GLU A 231 10.49 36.33 35.50
C GLU A 231 9.70 36.81 36.73
N ALA A 232 8.93 35.92 37.37
CA ALA A 232 8.26 36.19 38.65
C ALA A 232 9.23 36.17 39.85
N ARG A 233 10.20 35.24 39.90
CA ARG A 233 11.27 35.20 40.91
C ARG A 233 12.21 36.41 40.83
N GLU A 234 12.41 36.99 39.65
CA GLU A 234 13.13 38.27 39.46
C GLU A 234 12.41 39.47 40.11
N ARG A 235 11.13 39.33 40.50
CA ARG A 235 10.35 40.40 41.14
C ARG A 235 10.30 40.31 42.67
N GLU A 236 10.81 39.24 43.29
CA GLU A 236 10.89 39.10 44.75
C GLU A 236 12.32 39.33 45.28
N PRO A 237 12.53 40.02 46.43
CA PRO A 237 13.87 40.24 46.98
C PRO A 237 14.46 38.94 47.55
N ALA A 238 15.71 38.64 47.20
CA ALA A 238 16.40 37.40 47.53
C ALA A 238 16.81 37.29 49.02
N ALA A 239 16.57 36.12 49.62
CA ALA A 239 17.21 35.68 50.86
C ALA A 239 18.57 35.00 50.55
N ALA A 240 19.56 35.24 51.42
CA ALA A 240 20.99 35.00 51.20
C ALA A 240 21.42 33.52 51.05
N PRO A 241 22.46 33.20 50.23
CA PRO A 241 23.03 31.86 50.11
C PRO A 241 24.32 31.66 50.93
N GLN A 242 24.56 30.41 51.34
CA GLN A 242 25.80 29.93 51.98
C GLN A 242 26.85 29.47 50.93
N PRO A 243 28.15 29.41 51.28
CA PRO A 243 29.23 29.15 50.32
C PRO A 243 29.62 27.66 50.25
N VAL A 244 29.85 27.15 49.03
CA VAL A 244 30.62 25.93 48.78
C VAL A 244 31.61 26.10 47.62
N THR A 245 32.78 25.50 47.83
CA THR A 245 34.04 25.53 47.10
C THR A 245 34.03 24.83 45.72
N PRO A 246 35.03 25.10 44.84
CA PRO A 246 35.02 24.68 43.44
C PRO A 246 35.82 23.40 43.12
N ALA A 247 35.34 22.62 42.14
CA ALA A 247 36.11 21.73 41.25
C ALA A 247 35.22 21.30 40.06
N PRO A 248 35.74 20.77 38.92
CA PRO A 248 36.88 21.18 38.10
C PRO A 248 36.51 21.36 36.60
N GLU A 249 37.44 21.96 35.83
CA GLU A 249 37.36 22.27 34.38
C GLU A 249 36.99 21.09 33.45
N VAL A 250 36.12 21.38 32.48
CA VAL A 250 35.69 20.49 31.39
C VAL A 250 36.58 20.73 30.15
N LYS A 251 37.20 19.66 29.62
CA LYS A 251 37.95 19.64 28.35
C LYS A 251 37.02 19.80 27.13
N PRO A 252 37.51 20.38 26.01
CA PRO A 252 36.70 20.65 24.82
C PRO A 252 36.47 19.39 23.94
N SER A 253 35.33 19.38 23.26
CA SER A 253 34.83 18.34 22.35
C SER A 253 35.69 18.14 21.08
N PRO A 254 35.74 16.93 20.48
CA PRO A 254 36.56 16.62 19.30
C PRO A 254 35.97 17.14 17.97
N PRO A 255 36.77 17.22 16.88
CA PRO A 255 36.40 17.82 15.59
C PRO A 255 35.38 16.98 14.78
N PRO A 256 34.73 17.56 13.74
CA PRO A 256 33.72 16.86 12.94
C PRO A 256 34.34 15.70 12.15
N VAL A 257 33.90 14.47 12.46
CA VAL A 257 34.32 13.23 11.78
C VAL A 257 33.85 13.26 10.33
N SER A 258 34.70 12.85 9.38
CA SER A 258 34.35 12.87 7.96
C SER A 258 33.31 11.79 7.60
N SER A 259 32.48 12.05 6.58
CA SER A 259 31.49 11.07 6.10
C SER A 259 32.16 9.75 5.67
N ALA A 260 33.33 9.81 5.06
CA ALA A 260 34.10 8.63 4.66
C ALA A 260 34.49 7.74 5.86
N GLU A 261 34.92 8.35 6.98
CA GLU A 261 35.27 7.63 8.20
C GLU A 261 34.05 6.99 8.87
N LEU A 262 32.92 7.71 8.93
CA LEU A 262 31.67 7.17 9.50
C LEU A 262 31.12 5.99 8.69
N TYR A 263 31.18 6.08 7.36
CA TYR A 263 30.81 4.96 6.49
C TYR A 263 31.74 3.76 6.70
N LYS A 264 33.07 4.00 6.76
CA LYS A 264 34.06 2.94 6.96
C LYS A 264 33.87 2.24 8.29
N ASP A 265 33.69 2.99 9.38
CA ASP A 265 33.46 2.41 10.71
C ASP A 265 32.17 1.58 10.76
N ALA A 266 31.10 2.02 10.08
CA ALA A 266 29.88 1.23 9.94
C ALA A 266 30.13 -0.11 9.21
N LEU A 267 30.89 -0.07 8.12
CA LEU A 267 31.22 -1.25 7.32
C LEU A 267 32.15 -2.22 8.08
N ASP A 268 33.22 -1.72 8.71
CA ASP A 268 34.14 -2.52 9.52
C ASP A 268 33.38 -3.22 10.67
N THR A 269 32.38 -2.55 11.24
CA THR A 269 31.50 -3.12 12.27
C THR A 269 30.61 -4.23 11.72
N PHE A 270 30.08 -4.06 10.51
CA PHE A 270 29.30 -5.09 9.82
C PHE A 270 30.12 -6.32 9.48
N GLU A 271 31.36 -6.12 9.02
CA GLU A 271 32.29 -7.19 8.64
C GLU A 271 32.74 -8.01 9.86
N ARG A 272 32.89 -7.38 11.02
CA ARG A 272 33.12 -8.06 12.31
C ARG A 272 31.92 -8.88 12.80
N GLY A 273 30.77 -8.77 12.15
CA GLY A 273 29.55 -9.52 12.49
C GLY A 273 28.67 -8.85 13.54
N ASP A 274 29.02 -7.66 14.03
CA ASP A 274 28.13 -6.88 14.89
C ASP A 274 27.06 -6.18 14.04
N ILE A 275 26.00 -6.94 13.75
CA ILE A 275 24.93 -6.50 12.84
C ILE A 275 24.12 -5.34 13.42
N GLU A 276 23.90 -5.31 14.75
CA GLU A 276 23.14 -4.24 15.39
C GLU A 276 23.96 -2.95 15.54
N GLY A 277 25.24 -3.06 15.91
CA GLY A 277 26.15 -1.91 15.94
C GLY A 277 26.32 -1.32 14.56
N ALA A 278 26.49 -2.16 13.53
CA ALA A 278 26.55 -1.71 12.15
C ALA A 278 25.28 -0.99 11.71
N ARG A 279 24.10 -1.53 12.05
CA ARG A 279 22.80 -0.90 11.74
C ARG A 279 22.74 0.52 12.30
N LYS A 280 23.04 0.70 13.59
CA LYS A 280 23.01 2.02 14.25
C LYS A 280 23.98 2.99 13.57
N LYS A 281 25.16 2.53 13.16
CA LYS A 281 26.16 3.35 12.47
C LYS A 281 25.73 3.74 11.05
N PHE A 282 25.12 2.82 10.29
CA PHE A 282 24.56 3.15 8.96
C PHE A 282 23.37 4.10 9.07
N GLU A 283 22.47 3.91 10.05
CA GLU A 283 21.37 4.83 10.33
C GLU A 283 21.90 6.22 10.69
N HIS A 284 22.92 6.30 11.54
CA HIS A 284 23.57 7.55 11.89
C HIS A 284 24.24 8.22 10.68
N PHE A 285 24.97 7.46 9.86
CA PHE A 285 25.57 7.97 8.63
C PHE A 285 24.52 8.56 7.68
N LEU A 286 23.40 7.85 7.45
CA LEU A 286 22.33 8.29 6.56
C LEU A 286 21.55 9.49 7.10
N GLN A 287 21.50 9.68 8.43
CA GLN A 287 20.92 10.86 9.06
C GLN A 287 21.80 12.10 8.85
N GLN A 288 23.13 11.94 9.01
CA GLN A 288 24.09 13.06 8.88
C GLN A 288 24.41 13.39 7.42
N TYR A 289 24.47 12.37 6.56
CA TYR A 289 24.89 12.47 5.16
C TYR A 289 23.93 11.72 4.23
N PRO A 290 22.69 12.18 4.05
CA PRO A 290 21.69 11.50 3.22
C PRO A 290 22.01 11.52 1.72
N ASN A 291 22.85 12.45 1.23
CA ASN A 291 23.16 12.64 -0.19
C ASN A 291 24.67 12.56 -0.50
N ALA A 292 25.46 11.98 0.40
CA ALA A 292 26.89 11.75 0.14
C ALA A 292 27.09 10.66 -0.91
N GLU A 293 28.28 10.63 -1.49
CA GLU A 293 28.70 9.63 -2.50
C GLU A 293 28.38 8.19 -2.05
N ARG A 294 28.55 7.90 -0.75
CA ARG A 294 28.33 6.57 -0.17
C ARG A 294 26.94 6.33 0.41
N SER A 295 25.99 7.26 0.27
CA SER A 295 24.65 7.11 0.84
C SER A 295 23.85 5.98 0.21
N ASN A 296 23.98 5.74 -1.11
CA ASN A 296 23.37 4.58 -1.75
C ASN A 296 23.93 3.25 -1.19
N ASN A 297 25.24 3.20 -0.94
CA ASN A 297 25.91 2.05 -0.35
C ASN A 297 25.48 1.83 1.09
N ALA A 298 25.46 2.89 1.91
CA ALA A 298 25.06 2.81 3.31
C ALA A 298 23.61 2.34 3.46
N GLN A 299 22.70 2.82 2.59
CA GLN A 299 21.31 2.39 2.56
C GLN A 299 21.16 0.92 2.15
N PHE A 300 22.00 0.44 1.22
CA PHE A 300 22.06 -0.98 0.86
C PHE A 300 22.55 -1.84 2.02
N TRP A 301 23.65 -1.45 2.68
CA TRP A 301 24.19 -2.19 3.82
C TRP A 301 23.26 -2.17 5.02
N LEU A 302 22.50 -1.09 5.22
CA LEU A 302 21.42 -1.06 6.20
C LEU A 302 20.39 -2.17 5.92
N GLY A 303 19.99 -2.36 4.67
CA GLY A 303 19.15 -3.49 4.24
C GLY A 303 19.79 -4.86 4.52
N GLU A 304 21.09 -5.01 4.22
CA GLU A 304 21.84 -6.24 4.54
C GLU A 304 21.86 -6.54 6.05
N THR A 305 21.86 -5.52 6.93
CA THR A 305 21.76 -5.75 8.38
C THR A 305 20.45 -6.42 8.76
N TYR A 306 19.33 -6.00 8.17
CA TYR A 306 18.03 -6.60 8.42
C TYR A 306 17.92 -7.99 7.79
N TYR A 307 18.45 -8.16 6.58
CA TYR A 307 18.46 -9.45 5.88
C TYR A 307 19.26 -10.51 6.66
N ARG A 308 20.43 -10.17 7.20
CA ARG A 308 21.25 -11.10 8.01
C ARG A 308 20.56 -11.53 9.30
N GLN A 309 19.71 -10.67 9.87
CA GLN A 309 18.87 -11.00 11.02
C GLN A 309 17.56 -11.70 10.64
N LYS A 310 17.37 -12.06 9.37
CA LYS A 310 16.13 -12.67 8.82
C LYS A 310 14.89 -11.79 8.97
N ASN A 311 15.07 -10.49 9.20
CA ASN A 311 13.98 -9.52 9.18
C ASN A 311 13.79 -9.05 7.73
N TYR A 312 13.20 -9.93 6.93
CA TYR A 312 13.11 -9.75 5.49
C TYR A 312 12.14 -8.63 5.11
N GLU A 313 11.11 -8.38 5.91
CA GLU A 313 10.14 -7.29 5.74
C GLU A 313 10.83 -5.93 5.82
N ARG A 314 11.68 -5.72 6.85
CA ARG A 314 12.47 -4.49 6.96
C ARG A 314 13.54 -4.42 5.88
N ALA A 315 14.20 -5.53 5.55
CA ALA A 315 15.19 -5.56 4.48
C ALA A 315 14.59 -5.11 3.13
N VAL A 316 13.39 -5.59 2.78
CA VAL A 316 12.67 -5.17 1.57
C VAL A 316 12.46 -3.67 1.52
N ILE A 317 12.08 -3.05 2.65
CA ILE A 317 11.88 -1.60 2.75
C ILE A 317 13.19 -0.85 2.52
N GLU A 318 14.28 -1.28 3.17
CA GLU A 318 15.56 -0.58 3.04
C GLU A 318 16.19 -0.77 1.65
N TYR A 319 16.03 -1.92 1.00
CA TYR A 319 16.42 -2.07 -0.41
C TYR A 319 15.55 -1.22 -1.34
N GLN A 320 14.24 -1.10 -1.07
CA GLN A 320 13.37 -0.19 -1.82
C GLN A 320 13.86 1.26 -1.69
N ASN A 321 14.31 1.68 -0.51
CA ASN A 321 14.87 3.00 -0.27
C ASN A 321 16.14 3.26 -1.11
N VAL A 322 16.96 2.23 -1.39
CA VAL A 322 18.08 2.37 -2.34
C VAL A 322 17.55 2.75 -3.73
N VAL A 323 16.55 2.02 -4.22
CA VAL A 323 15.99 2.19 -5.57
C VAL A 323 15.25 3.52 -5.74
N THR A 324 14.56 4.00 -4.71
CA THR A 324 13.74 5.23 -4.77
C THR A 324 14.52 6.49 -4.46
N ARG A 325 15.39 6.47 -3.45
CA ARG A 325 16.14 7.66 -3.01
C ARG A 325 17.42 7.86 -3.81
N TYR A 326 18.01 6.78 -4.30
CA TYR A 326 19.25 6.80 -5.08
C TYR A 326 19.08 6.07 -6.42
N PRO A 327 18.17 6.51 -7.30
CA PRO A 327 17.81 5.76 -8.50
C PRO A 327 19.00 5.55 -9.46
N GLU A 328 20.03 6.39 -9.43
CA GLU A 328 21.25 6.28 -10.24
C GLU A 328 22.43 5.70 -9.46
N GLY A 329 22.22 5.28 -8.20
CA GLY A 329 23.27 4.72 -7.35
C GLY A 329 23.79 3.37 -7.84
N GLU A 330 25.08 3.13 -7.63
CA GLU A 330 25.74 1.89 -8.05
C GLU A 330 25.16 0.63 -7.39
N LYS A 331 24.52 0.76 -6.22
CA LYS A 331 23.87 -0.34 -5.49
C LYS A 331 22.43 -0.63 -5.88
N VAL A 332 21.88 0.07 -6.85
CA VAL A 332 20.51 -0.20 -7.32
C VAL A 332 20.34 -1.63 -7.89
N PRO A 333 21.25 -2.17 -8.72
CA PRO A 333 21.15 -3.55 -9.18
C PRO A 333 21.21 -4.57 -8.04
N ASP A 334 22.16 -4.39 -7.11
CA ASP A 334 22.34 -5.23 -5.91
C ASP A 334 21.08 -5.19 -5.03
N ALA A 335 20.51 -4.00 -4.81
CA ALA A 335 19.31 -3.80 -4.01
C ALA A 335 18.09 -4.48 -4.64
N LEU A 336 17.86 -4.34 -5.95
CA LEU A 336 16.77 -5.03 -6.64
C LEU A 336 16.90 -6.55 -6.53
N TYR A 337 18.11 -7.08 -6.72
CA TYR A 337 18.36 -8.51 -6.60
C TYR A 337 18.12 -9.02 -5.17
N LYS A 338 18.67 -8.32 -4.16
CA LYS A 338 18.51 -8.68 -2.74
C LYS A 338 17.08 -8.51 -2.24
N GLN A 339 16.37 -7.50 -2.72
CA GLN A 339 14.95 -7.31 -2.44
C GLN A 339 14.12 -8.48 -2.99
N ALA A 340 14.41 -8.93 -4.22
CA ALA A 340 13.77 -10.11 -4.79
C ALA A 340 14.06 -11.37 -3.97
N LEU A 341 15.30 -11.57 -3.52
CA LEU A 341 15.65 -12.68 -2.61
C LEU A 341 14.91 -12.59 -1.27
N ALA A 342 14.79 -11.41 -0.68
CA ALA A 342 14.04 -11.21 0.55
C ALA A 342 12.55 -11.56 0.36
N PHE A 343 11.95 -11.20 -0.78
CA PHE A 343 10.58 -11.63 -1.10
C PHE A 343 10.44 -13.15 -1.29
N LEU A 344 11.48 -13.85 -1.79
CA LEU A 344 11.47 -15.32 -1.83
C LEU A 344 11.51 -15.94 -0.44
N GLU A 345 12.28 -15.36 0.49
CA GLU A 345 12.29 -15.79 1.90
C GLU A 345 10.91 -15.60 2.53
N LEU A 346 10.23 -14.50 2.22
CA LEU A 346 8.84 -14.20 2.59
C LEU A 346 7.80 -15.01 1.81
N LYS A 347 8.20 -15.99 1.00
CA LYS A 347 7.34 -16.84 0.15
C LYS A 347 6.50 -16.09 -0.89
N ASN A 348 6.77 -14.80 -1.10
CA ASN A 348 6.11 -14.00 -2.12
C ASN A 348 6.85 -14.12 -3.47
N LYS A 349 6.66 -15.26 -4.14
CA LYS A 349 7.25 -15.54 -5.47
C LYS A 349 6.80 -14.55 -6.55
N SER A 350 5.61 -13.96 -6.42
CA SER A 350 5.08 -13.00 -7.40
C SER A 350 5.88 -11.70 -7.39
N ALA A 351 6.05 -11.10 -6.19
CA ALA A 351 6.85 -9.89 -6.01
C ALA A 351 8.32 -10.10 -6.39
N ALA A 352 8.90 -11.25 -6.01
CA ALA A 352 10.26 -11.59 -6.41
C ALA A 352 10.43 -11.67 -7.93
N ARG A 353 9.48 -12.27 -8.66
CA ARG A 353 9.51 -12.34 -10.12
C ARG A 353 9.46 -10.94 -10.76
N ALA A 354 8.58 -10.07 -10.27
CA ALA A 354 8.48 -8.70 -10.76
C ALA A 354 9.80 -7.93 -10.59
N LEU A 355 10.47 -8.07 -9.44
CA LEU A 355 11.75 -7.42 -9.18
C LEU A 355 12.91 -7.98 -10.01
N PHE A 356 12.97 -9.30 -10.21
CA PHE A 356 13.95 -9.90 -11.12
C PHE A 356 13.77 -9.42 -12.56
N ASN A 357 12.52 -9.34 -13.05
CA ASN A 357 12.24 -8.80 -14.38
C ASN A 357 12.66 -7.33 -14.47
N ARG A 358 12.32 -6.51 -13.47
CA ARG A 358 12.74 -5.10 -13.41
C ARG A 358 14.26 -4.92 -13.43
N LEU A 359 15.00 -5.79 -12.73
CA LEU A 359 16.46 -5.81 -12.75
C LEU A 359 17.01 -6.15 -14.14
N ILE A 360 16.43 -7.14 -14.82
CA ILE A 360 16.82 -7.53 -16.18
C ILE A 360 16.52 -6.43 -17.18
N GLU A 361 15.37 -5.79 -17.09
CA GLU A 361 14.96 -4.69 -17.97
C GLU A 361 15.84 -3.46 -17.79
N ARG A 362 16.14 -3.09 -16.55
CA ARG A 362 16.87 -1.85 -16.24
C ARG A 362 18.40 -2.01 -16.34
N PHE A 363 18.92 -3.21 -16.09
CA PHE A 363 20.36 -3.49 -16.07
C PHE A 363 20.72 -4.76 -16.88
N PRO A 364 20.36 -4.81 -18.17
CA PRO A 364 20.42 -6.05 -18.98
C PRO A 364 21.82 -6.65 -19.13
N ASN A 365 22.86 -5.81 -19.06
CA ASN A 365 24.26 -6.22 -19.22
C ASN A 365 24.96 -6.50 -17.87
N SER A 366 24.25 -6.43 -16.75
CA SER A 366 24.83 -6.70 -15.43
C SER A 366 24.93 -8.20 -15.16
N ARG A 367 25.96 -8.61 -14.41
CA ARG A 367 26.08 -9.99 -13.92
C ARG A 367 24.83 -10.42 -13.13
N LEU A 368 24.25 -9.50 -12.35
CA LEU A 368 23.05 -9.76 -11.54
C LEU A 368 21.80 -10.00 -12.40
N ALA A 369 21.69 -9.40 -13.59
CA ALA A 369 20.60 -9.71 -14.53
C ALA A 369 20.69 -11.15 -15.04
N GLU A 370 21.90 -11.65 -15.33
CA GLU A 370 22.10 -13.07 -15.69
C GLU A 370 21.75 -14.02 -14.54
N GLU A 371 22.13 -13.67 -13.31
CA GLU A 371 21.75 -14.43 -12.12
C GLU A 371 20.22 -14.41 -11.88
N ALA A 372 19.56 -13.27 -12.12
CA ALA A 372 18.12 -13.11 -12.04
C ALA A 372 17.39 -13.99 -13.08
N LYS A 373 17.86 -14.02 -14.34
CA LYS A 373 17.33 -14.91 -15.38
C LYS A 373 17.40 -16.38 -14.95
N LYS A 374 18.51 -16.81 -14.35
CA LYS A 374 18.67 -18.17 -13.82
C LYS A 374 17.67 -18.45 -12.69
N LYS A 375 17.53 -17.52 -11.73
CA LYS A 375 16.56 -17.66 -10.62
C LYS A 375 15.13 -17.76 -11.13
N LEU A 376 14.72 -16.93 -12.10
CA LEU A 376 13.37 -16.98 -12.68
C LEU A 376 13.01 -18.35 -13.26
N LYS A 377 13.96 -19.04 -13.92
CA LYS A 377 13.73 -20.40 -14.45
C LYS A 377 13.45 -21.44 -13.36
N THR A 378 13.97 -21.22 -12.15
CA THR A 378 13.76 -22.12 -11.00
C THR A 378 12.45 -21.83 -10.26
N LEU A 379 11.87 -20.64 -10.45
CA LEU A 379 10.59 -20.24 -9.87
C LEU A 379 9.45 -20.69 -10.79
N LYS A 380 9.23 -22.00 -10.89
CA LYS A 380 8.02 -22.57 -11.50
C LYS A 380 6.81 -22.38 -10.59
#